data_AF-A0A9X1RJX2-F1
#
_entry.id   AF-A0A9X1RJX2-F1
#
_cell.length_a   1.000
_cell.length_b   1.000
_cell.length_c   1.000
_cell.angle_alpha   90.00
_cell.angle_beta   90.00
_cell.angle_gamma   90.00
#
_symmetry.space_group_name_H-M   'P 1'
#
loop_
_entity.id
_entity.type
_entity.pdbx_description
1 polymer ?
#
loop_
_entity_poly.entity_id
_entity_poly.type
_entity_poly.pdbx_seq_one_letter_code
_entity_poly.pdbx_strand_id
1 'polypeptide(L)'
;MSHCWRSVGEFRIQQILFKSNPIIANDTLKIYAGSAIPKLDMDKLVYFGASVFWRAAVCEWSLSSERINIQLGGYREELRRYLLDEAMFPRNVVLHIGVSALSGTLDACLFPKSSRTKTGIHRHRFIIPGMYFTMLAGSKISDNERFLCAAQSSGRHISIWHQSDREFLAGSMKKIFAR
;
A
#
# COMPACT_ATOMS: atom_id res chain seq x y z
N MET A 1 6.12 -14.79 11.17
CA MET A 1 5.15 -14.69 10.05
C MET A 1 3.74 -15.11 10.48
N SER A 2 3.17 -14.48 11.52
CA SER A 2 1.87 -14.84 12.10
C SER A 2 0.71 -13.94 11.66
N HIS A 3 0.99 -12.85 10.93
CA HIS A 3 0.02 -11.77 10.67
C HIS A 3 -0.54 -11.73 9.24
N CYS A 4 -0.01 -12.55 8.33
CA CYS A 4 -0.44 -12.60 6.93
C CYS A 4 -1.78 -13.34 6.77
N TRP A 5 -2.47 -13.06 5.67
CA TRP A 5 -3.63 -13.85 5.23
C TRP A 5 -3.21 -15.30 4.98
N ARG A 6 -3.97 -16.26 5.50
CA ARG A 6 -3.70 -17.71 5.35
C ARG A 6 -4.83 -18.45 4.64
N SER A 7 -6.06 -18.12 4.97
CA SER A 7 -7.28 -18.73 4.46
C SER A 7 -8.48 -17.80 4.73
N VAL A 8 -9.65 -18.14 4.18
CA VAL A 8 -10.90 -17.45 4.50
C VAL A 8 -11.12 -17.45 6.02
N GLY A 9 -11.11 -16.26 6.63
CA GLY A 9 -11.27 -16.08 8.08
C GLY A 9 -9.96 -15.94 8.87
N GLU A 10 -8.80 -16.21 8.28
CA GLU A 10 -7.49 -16.13 8.95
C GLU A 10 -6.63 -14.96 8.46
N PHE A 11 -7.13 -13.73 8.62
CA PHE A 11 -6.34 -12.53 8.39
C PHE A 11 -6.27 -11.65 9.64
N ARG A 12 -5.18 -11.82 10.40
CA ARG A 12 -5.05 -11.19 11.73
C ARG A 12 -5.08 -9.68 11.71
N ILE A 13 -4.45 -9.03 10.73
CA ILE A 13 -4.46 -7.55 10.65
C ILE A 13 -5.89 -7.04 10.45
N GLN A 14 -6.66 -7.64 9.53
CA GLN A 14 -8.07 -7.29 9.34
C GLN A 14 -8.88 -7.48 10.63
N GLN A 15 -8.73 -8.61 11.32
CA GLN A 15 -9.42 -8.85 12.59
C GLN A 15 -9.05 -7.84 13.67
N ILE A 16 -7.76 -7.45 13.76
CA ILE A 16 -7.29 -6.43 14.68
C ILE A 16 -7.97 -5.09 14.37
N LEU A 17 -8.01 -4.68 13.09
CA LEU A 17 -8.64 -3.43 12.67
C LEU A 17 -10.15 -3.45 12.95
N PHE A 18 -10.86 -4.53 12.64
CA PHE A 18 -12.31 -4.64 12.93
C PHE A 18 -12.64 -4.61 14.44
N LYS A 19 -11.70 -5.01 15.30
CA LYS A 19 -11.84 -4.93 16.76
C LYS A 19 -11.35 -3.60 17.36
N SER A 20 -10.79 -2.73 16.54
CA SER A 20 -10.24 -1.43 16.97
C SER A 20 -11.22 -0.31 16.61
N ASN A 21 -11.11 0.83 17.30
CA ASN A 21 -11.92 2.00 17.00
C ASN A 21 -11.28 2.81 15.85
N PRO A 22 -11.98 3.01 14.73
CA PRO A 22 -11.51 3.89 13.67
C PRO A 22 -11.58 5.36 14.13
N ILE A 23 -10.65 6.18 13.64
CA ILE A 23 -10.69 7.64 13.83
C ILE A 23 -11.65 8.33 12.84
N ILE A 24 -11.85 7.70 11.68
CA ILE A 24 -12.81 8.12 10.67
C ILE A 24 -13.51 6.85 10.20
N ALA A 25 -14.83 6.86 10.23
CA ALA A 25 -15.65 5.78 9.70
C ALA A 25 -16.83 6.35 8.92
N ASN A 26 -16.97 5.89 7.68
CA ASN A 26 -18.18 6.02 6.89
C ASN A 26 -18.44 4.69 6.16
N ASP A 27 -19.50 4.64 5.36
CA ASP A 27 -19.94 3.41 4.69
C ASP A 27 -18.91 2.83 3.69
N THR A 28 -17.98 3.66 3.19
CA THR A 28 -17.00 3.25 2.18
C THR A 28 -15.58 3.11 2.72
N LEU A 29 -15.26 3.78 3.83
CA LEU A 29 -13.90 3.95 4.33
C LEU A 29 -13.87 3.96 5.86
N LYS A 30 -12.95 3.16 6.41
CA LYS A 30 -12.53 3.23 7.80
C LYS A 30 -11.04 3.52 7.87
N ILE A 31 -10.65 4.53 8.63
CA ILE A 31 -9.24 4.90 8.87
C ILE A 31 -8.95 4.69 10.35
N TYR A 32 -7.82 4.08 10.64
CA TYR A 32 -7.36 3.77 11.97
C TYR A 32 -6.01 4.45 12.22
N ALA A 33 -5.81 4.98 13.42
CA ALA A 33 -4.49 5.38 13.90
C ALA A 33 -3.69 4.12 14.23
N GLY A 34 -2.92 3.61 13.26
CA GLY A 34 -2.16 2.36 13.40
C GLY A 34 -1.16 2.41 14.56
N SER A 35 -0.58 3.58 14.81
CA SER A 35 0.30 3.82 15.97
C SER A 35 -0.38 3.62 17.34
N ALA A 36 -1.72 3.76 17.42
CA ALA A 36 -2.49 3.58 18.63
C ALA A 36 -2.98 2.13 18.83
N ILE A 37 -2.63 1.21 17.93
CA ILE A 37 -3.05 -0.21 17.99
C ILE A 37 -1.82 -1.07 18.32
N PRO A 38 -1.61 -1.49 19.58
CA PRO A 38 -0.37 -2.17 20.01
C PRO A 38 -0.08 -3.49 19.30
N LYS A 39 -1.11 -4.11 18.70
CA LYS A 39 -0.98 -5.38 17.96
C LYS A 39 -0.52 -5.18 16.51
N LEU A 40 -0.34 -3.94 16.05
CA LEU A 40 0.16 -3.59 14.73
C LEU A 40 1.57 -3.02 14.83
N ASP A 41 2.46 -3.55 14.01
CA ASP A 41 3.81 -3.02 13.85
C ASP A 41 3.85 -2.19 12.56
N MET A 42 3.55 -0.90 12.69
CA MET A 42 3.47 -0.01 11.54
C MET A 42 4.83 0.22 10.88
N ASP A 43 5.94 0.12 11.61
CA ASP A 43 7.28 0.23 11.04
C ASP A 43 7.57 -0.95 10.11
N LYS A 44 7.27 -2.18 10.54
CA LYS A 44 7.42 -3.36 9.66
C LYS A 44 6.53 -3.30 8.42
N LEU A 45 5.30 -2.80 8.56
CA LEU A 45 4.39 -2.66 7.42
C LEU A 45 4.86 -1.61 6.41
N VAL A 46 5.34 -0.46 6.90
CA VAL A 46 5.92 0.60 6.06
C VAL A 46 7.20 0.11 5.39
N TYR A 47 8.10 -0.50 6.16
CA TYR A 47 9.34 -1.08 5.64
C TYR A 47 9.06 -2.09 4.54
N PHE A 48 8.11 -3.02 4.78
CA PHE A 48 7.71 -4.00 3.79
C PHE A 48 7.27 -3.34 2.48
N GLY A 49 6.31 -2.40 2.55
CA GLY A 49 5.79 -1.69 1.38
C GLY A 49 6.87 -0.93 0.62
N ALA A 50 7.67 -0.14 1.33
CA ALA A 50 8.79 0.61 0.76
C ALA A 50 9.81 -0.31 0.09
N SER A 51 10.14 -1.45 0.71
CA SER A 51 11.12 -2.39 0.19
C SER A 51 10.70 -3.04 -1.13
N VAL A 52 9.40 -3.33 -1.28
CA VAL A 52 8.84 -3.90 -2.52
C VAL A 52 8.93 -2.88 -3.65
N PHE A 53 8.54 -1.62 -3.41
CA PHE A 53 8.65 -0.57 -4.42
C PHE A 53 10.10 -0.29 -4.80
N TRP A 54 11.01 -0.23 -3.84
CA TRP A 54 12.42 -0.03 -4.11
C TRP A 54 13.01 -1.14 -5.00
N ARG A 55 12.77 -2.42 -4.65
CA ARG A 55 13.24 -3.56 -5.47
C ARG A 55 12.67 -3.54 -6.89
N ALA A 56 11.41 -3.15 -7.05
CA ALA A 56 10.78 -3.02 -8.37
C ALA A 56 11.34 -1.86 -9.23
N ALA A 57 12.13 -0.96 -8.64
CA ALA A 57 12.70 0.22 -9.31
C ALA A 57 14.21 0.10 -9.59
N VAL A 58 14.89 -0.88 -8.99
CA VAL A 58 16.34 -1.03 -9.11
C VAL A 58 16.73 -1.85 -10.34
N CYS A 59 15.93 -2.83 -10.72
CA CYS A 59 16.15 -3.63 -11.92
C CYS A 59 14.84 -3.95 -12.64
N GLU A 60 14.94 -4.30 -13.92
CA GLU A 60 13.83 -4.87 -14.67
C GLU A 60 13.63 -6.33 -14.26
N TRP A 61 12.43 -6.64 -13.77
CA TRP A 61 12.03 -8.01 -13.49
C TRP A 61 11.20 -8.52 -14.66
N SER A 62 11.55 -9.70 -15.17
CA SER A 62 10.73 -10.39 -16.17
C SER A 62 10.00 -11.54 -15.48
N LEU A 63 8.67 -11.48 -15.48
CA LEU A 63 7.84 -12.57 -15.01
C LEU A 63 6.82 -12.95 -16.08
N SER A 64 7.00 -14.14 -16.66
CA SER A 64 6.24 -14.57 -17.84
C SER A 64 6.33 -13.48 -18.92
N SER A 65 5.20 -12.98 -19.41
CA SER A 65 5.11 -11.92 -20.42
C SER A 65 5.15 -10.49 -19.85
N GLU A 66 5.23 -10.29 -18.54
CA GLU A 66 5.19 -8.96 -17.92
C GLU A 66 6.60 -8.51 -17.50
N ARG A 67 6.97 -7.29 -17.91
CA ARG A 67 8.19 -6.61 -17.45
C ARG A 67 7.81 -5.60 -16.37
N ILE A 68 8.43 -5.73 -15.21
CA ILE A 68 8.20 -4.85 -14.07
C ILE A 68 9.44 -3.99 -13.90
N ASN A 69 9.28 -2.70 -14.16
CA ASN A 69 10.27 -1.69 -13.86
C ASN A 69 9.55 -0.38 -13.55
N ILE A 70 9.40 -0.07 -12.25
CA ILE A 70 8.75 1.17 -11.84
C ILE A 70 9.75 2.32 -11.81
N GLN A 71 9.32 3.50 -12.25
CA GLN A 71 10.18 4.68 -12.31
C GLN A 71 10.00 5.52 -11.06
N LEU A 72 10.97 5.46 -10.14
CA LEU A 72 11.00 6.28 -8.91
C LEU A 72 11.86 7.54 -9.05
N GLY A 73 12.70 7.64 -10.09
CA GLY A 73 13.62 8.77 -10.24
C GLY A 73 14.49 8.97 -8.99
N GLY A 74 14.60 10.21 -8.52
CA GLY A 74 15.40 10.57 -7.33
C GLY A 74 14.94 9.88 -6.03
N TYR A 75 13.64 9.56 -5.90
CA TYR A 75 13.09 8.92 -4.71
C TYR A 75 13.63 7.49 -4.51
N ARG A 76 14.24 6.87 -5.53
CA ARG A 76 14.90 5.57 -5.41
C ARG A 76 16.03 5.59 -4.38
N GLU A 77 16.86 6.63 -4.40
CA GLU A 77 17.98 6.75 -3.47
C GLU A 77 17.50 7.15 -2.07
N GLU A 78 16.52 8.05 -1.97
CA GLU A 78 15.93 8.41 -0.68
C GLU A 78 15.29 7.19 0.01
N LEU A 79 14.59 6.33 -0.74
CA LEU A 79 14.06 5.07 -0.22
C LEU A 79 15.17 4.07 0.11
N ARG A 80 16.26 3.99 -0.67
CA ARG A 80 17.40 3.12 -0.34
C ARG A 80 17.94 3.45 1.05
N ARG A 81 18.20 4.74 1.30
CA ARG A 81 18.72 5.24 2.59
C ARG A 81 17.76 4.94 3.73
N TYR A 82 16.46 5.17 3.53
CA TYR A 82 15.44 4.79 4.51
C TYR A 82 15.47 3.28 4.83
N LEU A 83 15.56 2.42 3.81
CA LEU A 83 15.55 0.97 3.98
C LEU A 83 16.82 0.39 4.63
N LEU A 84 17.88 1.18 4.73
CA LEU A 84 19.13 0.86 5.38
C LEU A 84 19.32 1.62 6.70
N ASP A 85 18.24 2.26 7.19
CA ASP A 85 18.24 3.09 8.40
C ASP A 85 19.25 4.26 8.37
N GLU A 86 19.67 4.69 7.16
CA GLU A 86 20.57 5.82 6.91
C GLU A 86 19.81 7.17 6.88
N ALA A 87 18.48 7.15 6.72
CA ALA A 87 17.66 8.36 6.64
C ALA A 87 16.20 8.11 7.07
N MET A 88 15.48 9.21 7.35
CA MET A 88 14.03 9.16 7.56
C MET A 88 13.27 8.87 6.25
N PHE A 89 12.01 8.45 6.38
CA PHE A 89 11.13 8.23 5.23
C PHE A 89 11.02 9.51 4.36
N PRO A 90 11.05 9.42 3.01
CA PRO A 90 11.11 10.58 2.13
C PRO A 90 9.94 11.55 2.24
N ARG A 91 10.18 12.87 2.40
CA ARG A 91 9.12 13.89 2.64
C ARG A 91 8.09 14.03 1.51
N ASN A 92 8.52 13.81 0.26
CA ASN A 92 7.65 13.91 -0.93
C ASN A 92 7.17 12.55 -1.42
N VAL A 93 7.17 11.56 -0.53
CA VAL A 93 6.60 10.24 -0.75
C VAL A 93 5.55 9.98 0.33
N VAL A 94 4.41 9.46 -0.11
CA VAL A 94 3.35 8.98 0.77
C VAL A 94 3.15 7.50 0.50
N LEU A 95 3.12 6.70 1.56
CA LEU A 95 2.77 5.28 1.50
C LEU A 95 1.43 5.06 2.17
N HIS A 96 0.46 4.57 1.41
CA HIS A 96 -0.84 4.14 1.90
C HIS A 96 -0.87 2.63 2.04
N ILE A 97 -1.40 2.19 3.17
CA ILE A 97 -1.63 0.78 3.46
C ILE A 97 -3.12 0.58 3.64
N GLY A 98 -3.68 -0.24 2.78
CA GLY A 98 -5.08 -0.64 2.83
C GLY A 98 -5.23 -2.12 3.10
N VAL A 99 -6.25 -2.44 3.87
CA VAL A 99 -6.66 -3.80 4.23
C VAL A 99 -8.02 -4.02 3.61
N SER A 100 -8.19 -5.15 2.91
CA SER A 100 -9.47 -5.49 2.30
C SER A 100 -10.55 -5.67 3.36
N ALA A 101 -11.77 -5.22 3.05
CA ALA A 101 -12.94 -5.46 3.89
C ALA A 101 -13.54 -6.85 3.67
N LEU A 102 -13.26 -7.45 2.51
CA LEU A 102 -13.92 -8.65 2.03
C LEU A 102 -13.15 -9.90 2.48
N SER A 103 -13.84 -10.83 3.14
CA SER A 103 -13.30 -12.16 3.41
C SER A 103 -13.23 -12.96 2.10
N GLY A 104 -12.01 -13.18 1.58
CA GLY A 104 -11.74 -14.13 0.49
C GLY A 104 -11.72 -13.58 -0.95
N THR A 105 -11.63 -12.27 -1.18
CA THR A 105 -11.68 -11.71 -2.57
C THR A 105 -10.36 -11.17 -3.10
N LEU A 106 -9.31 -11.13 -2.29
CA LEU A 106 -7.97 -10.77 -2.74
C LEU A 106 -7.04 -11.96 -2.55
N ASP A 107 -7.36 -13.10 -3.19
CA ASP A 107 -6.41 -14.21 -3.36
C ASP A 107 -5.37 -13.89 -4.46
N ALA A 108 -5.48 -12.71 -5.07
CA ALA A 108 -4.59 -12.25 -6.12
C ALA A 108 -3.40 -11.47 -5.55
N CYS A 109 -2.22 -11.75 -6.10
CA CYS A 109 -1.06 -10.86 -6.00
C CYS A 109 -0.98 -10.03 -7.28
N LEU A 110 -0.77 -8.72 -7.15
CA LEU A 110 -0.45 -7.85 -8.29
C LEU A 110 0.92 -7.26 -8.08
N PHE A 111 1.79 -7.42 -9.08
CA PHE A 111 3.11 -6.81 -9.07
C PHE A 111 3.04 -5.28 -9.06
N PRO A 112 4.10 -4.60 -8.57
CA PRO A 112 4.20 -3.16 -8.63
C PRO A 112 3.95 -2.61 -10.04
N LYS A 113 2.94 -1.76 -10.16
CA LYS A 113 2.59 -1.06 -11.40
C LYS A 113 2.61 0.44 -11.19
N SER A 114 3.06 1.16 -12.21
CA SER A 114 3.10 2.62 -12.21
C SER A 114 1.94 3.20 -13.00
N SER A 115 1.47 4.35 -12.55
CA SER A 115 0.53 5.20 -13.27
C SER A 115 0.80 6.65 -12.89
N ARG A 116 0.27 7.59 -13.65
CA ARG A 116 0.33 9.02 -13.30
C ARG A 116 -1.07 9.51 -12.97
N THR A 117 -1.19 10.33 -11.92
CA THR A 117 -2.45 11.03 -11.65
C THR A 117 -2.65 12.15 -12.66
N LYS A 118 -3.88 12.69 -12.78
CA LYS A 118 -4.16 13.88 -13.59
C LYS A 118 -3.33 15.10 -13.13
N THR A 119 -2.95 15.14 -11.87
CA THR A 119 -2.12 16.20 -11.27
C THR A 119 -0.61 16.01 -11.48
N GLY A 120 -0.20 14.95 -12.17
CA GLY A 120 1.20 14.67 -12.51
C GLY A 120 1.99 13.89 -11.45
N ILE A 121 1.34 13.46 -10.35
CA ILE A 121 1.95 12.67 -9.28
C ILE A 121 2.18 11.24 -9.76
N HIS A 122 3.34 10.67 -9.43
CA HIS A 122 3.64 9.27 -9.72
C HIS A 122 2.92 8.39 -8.70
N ARG A 123 2.13 7.43 -9.17
CA ARG A 123 1.41 6.48 -8.33
C ARG A 123 1.85 5.07 -8.65
N HIS A 124 2.43 4.41 -7.66
CA HIS A 124 2.86 3.03 -7.72
C HIS A 124 1.98 2.19 -6.82
N ARG A 125 1.63 0.99 -7.27
CA ARG A 125 0.72 0.13 -6.51
C ARG A 125 1.05 -1.34 -6.67
N PHE A 126 0.92 -2.10 -5.60
CA PHE A 126 0.95 -3.55 -5.62
C PHE A 126 -0.07 -4.12 -4.64
N ILE A 127 -0.39 -5.40 -4.81
CA ILE A 127 -1.34 -6.14 -3.97
C ILE A 127 -0.68 -7.43 -3.50
N ILE A 128 -0.91 -7.75 -2.24
CA ILE A 128 -0.73 -9.08 -1.67
C ILE A 128 -2.08 -9.54 -1.08
N PRO A 129 -2.24 -10.81 -0.69
CA PRO A 129 -3.52 -11.26 -0.21
C PRO A 129 -4.03 -10.49 1.01
N GLY A 130 -5.22 -9.91 0.88
CA GLY A 130 -5.86 -9.08 1.89
C GLY A 130 -5.32 -7.65 2.06
N MET A 131 -4.27 -7.25 1.34
CA MET A 131 -3.67 -5.91 1.48
C MET A 131 -3.27 -5.29 0.15
N TYR A 132 -3.40 -3.97 0.05
CA TYR A 132 -2.87 -3.19 -1.06
C TYR A 132 -2.03 -2.04 -0.54
N PHE A 133 -0.97 -1.78 -1.29
CA PHE A 133 0.00 -0.75 -1.00
C PHE A 133 -0.01 0.23 -2.15
N THR A 134 -0.19 1.51 -1.84
CA THR A 134 -0.13 2.59 -2.83
C THR A 134 0.91 3.59 -2.39
N MET A 135 1.89 3.86 -3.25
CA MET A 135 2.88 4.88 -3.05
C MET A 135 2.65 6.04 -4.01
N LEU A 136 2.55 7.24 -3.46
CA LEU A 136 2.50 8.49 -4.21
C LEU A 136 3.84 9.19 -4.07
N ALA A 137 4.42 9.64 -5.19
CA ALA A 137 5.68 10.36 -5.21
C ALA A 137 5.55 11.64 -6.05
N GLY A 138 5.88 12.78 -5.44
CA GLY A 138 5.80 14.09 -6.08
C GLY A 138 5.58 15.24 -5.10
N SER A 139 5.83 16.48 -5.56
CA SER A 139 5.67 17.69 -4.76
C SER A 139 4.21 18.15 -4.59
N LYS A 140 3.30 17.67 -5.45
CA LYS A 140 1.88 18.10 -5.48
C LYS A 140 0.95 17.19 -4.67
N ILE A 141 1.49 16.37 -3.76
CA ILE A 141 0.70 15.50 -2.89
C ILE A 141 -0.10 16.37 -1.91
N SER A 142 -1.43 16.19 -1.89
CA SER A 142 -2.35 16.97 -1.07
C SER A 142 -2.30 16.59 0.41
N ASP A 143 -2.83 17.46 1.27
CA ASP A 143 -2.87 17.21 2.71
C ASP A 143 -3.71 15.99 3.08
N ASN A 144 -4.77 15.68 2.33
CA ASN A 144 -5.55 14.46 2.52
C ASN A 144 -4.71 13.19 2.27
N GLU A 145 -3.88 13.20 1.24
CA GLU A 145 -2.97 12.09 0.94
C GLU A 145 -1.89 11.96 2.03
N ARG A 146 -1.37 13.09 2.52
CA ARG A 146 -0.39 13.13 3.62
C ARG A 146 -1.00 12.69 4.94
N PHE A 147 -2.25 13.06 5.21
CA PHE A 147 -3.01 12.59 6.35
C PHE A 147 -3.08 11.08 6.34
N LEU A 148 -3.39 10.45 5.21
CA LEU A 148 -3.45 8.98 5.08
C LEU A 148 -2.09 8.26 5.10
N CYS A 149 -0.96 8.97 5.19
CA CYS A 149 0.37 8.37 5.07
C CYS A 149 0.68 7.46 6.27
N ALA A 150 0.93 6.17 6.00
CA ALA A 150 1.27 5.18 7.00
C ALA A 150 2.65 5.41 7.66
N ALA A 151 3.54 6.19 7.01
CA ALA A 151 4.90 6.43 7.47
C ALA A 151 5.08 7.75 8.25
N GLN A 152 4.46 8.84 7.77
CA GLN A 152 4.75 10.20 8.23
C GLN A 152 3.57 10.89 8.92
N SER A 153 2.34 10.38 8.80
CA SER A 153 1.24 10.96 9.57
C SER A 153 1.43 10.69 11.07
N SER A 154 0.95 11.61 11.91
CA SER A 154 1.01 11.45 13.38
C SER A 154 0.38 10.14 13.86
N GLY A 155 -0.72 9.71 13.21
CA GLY A 155 -1.40 8.47 13.54
C GLY A 155 -0.82 7.22 12.89
N ARG A 156 0.14 7.33 11.96
CA ARG A 156 0.63 6.21 11.12
C ARG A 156 -0.56 5.46 10.51
N HIS A 157 -1.38 6.17 9.76
CA HIS A 157 -2.72 5.71 9.40
C HIS A 157 -2.72 4.46 8.49
N ILE A 158 -3.70 3.59 8.75
CA ILE A 158 -4.02 2.39 7.96
C ILE A 158 -5.52 2.37 7.72
N SER A 159 -5.95 1.86 6.57
CA SER A 159 -7.35 1.96 6.16
C SER A 159 -7.98 0.63 5.75
N ILE A 160 -9.30 0.55 5.87
CA ILE A 160 -10.14 -0.45 5.22
C ILE A 160 -11.05 0.31 4.25
N TRP A 161 -11.08 -0.12 2.99
CA TRP A 161 -11.97 0.47 1.99
C TRP A 161 -12.91 -0.60 1.45
N HIS A 162 -14.21 -0.36 1.53
CA HIS A 162 -15.23 -1.30 1.05
C HIS A 162 -15.37 -1.28 -0.49
N GLN A 163 -15.10 -0.13 -1.13
CA GLN A 163 -15.27 0.06 -2.58
C GLN A 163 -13.99 -0.13 -3.40
N SER A 164 -12.82 0.23 -2.84
CA SER A 164 -11.51 0.09 -3.51
C SER A 164 -11.22 -1.34 -3.90
N ASP A 165 -11.66 -2.31 -3.08
CA ASP A 165 -11.54 -3.74 -3.37
C ASP A 165 -12.12 -4.06 -4.76
N ARG A 166 -13.27 -3.47 -5.13
CA ARG A 166 -13.93 -3.71 -6.42
C ARG A 166 -13.27 -2.99 -7.59
N GLU A 167 -12.88 -1.72 -7.43
CA GLU A 167 -12.33 -0.92 -8.53
C GLU A 167 -10.91 -1.38 -8.91
N PHE A 168 -10.11 -1.79 -7.92
CA PHE A 168 -8.77 -2.31 -8.16
C PHE A 168 -8.80 -3.71 -8.79
N LEU A 169 -9.70 -4.58 -8.33
CA LEU A 169 -9.94 -5.89 -8.93
C LEU A 169 -10.53 -5.75 -10.34
N ALA A 170 -11.54 -4.90 -10.56
CA ALA A 170 -12.14 -4.69 -11.88
C ALA A 170 -11.15 -4.12 -12.90
N GLY A 171 -10.31 -3.16 -12.49
CA GLY A 171 -9.26 -2.61 -13.35
C GLY A 171 -8.13 -3.60 -13.66
N SER A 172 -7.94 -4.62 -12.83
CA SER A 172 -6.90 -5.66 -13.01
C SER A 172 -7.42 -6.89 -13.76
N MET A 173 -8.65 -7.34 -13.48
CA MET A 173 -9.31 -8.45 -14.19
C MET A 173 -9.62 -8.09 -15.65
N LYS A 174 -10.03 -6.85 -15.96
CA LYS A 174 -10.17 -6.40 -17.36
C LYS A 174 -8.90 -6.55 -18.20
N LYS A 175 -7.71 -6.57 -17.57
CA LYS A 175 -6.44 -6.76 -18.28
C LYS A 175 -6.01 -8.22 -18.38
N ILE A 176 -6.48 -9.09 -17.48
CA ILE A 176 -6.17 -10.52 -17.48
C ILE A 176 -7.04 -11.26 -18.50
N PHE A 177 -8.30 -10.87 -18.64
CA PHE A 177 -9.27 -11.51 -19.56
C PHE A 177 -9.42 -10.81 -20.92
N ALA A 178 -8.65 -9.74 -21.19
CA ALA A 178 -8.59 -9.11 -22.52
C ALA A 178 -7.50 -9.74 -23.42
N ARG A 179 -7.21 -11.02 -23.21
CA ARG A 179 -6.35 -11.84 -24.08
C ARG A 179 -7.21 -12.73 -24.96
#